data_AF-W0ALD8-F1
#
_entry.id   AF-W0ALD8-F1
#
_cell.length_a   1.000
_cell.length_b   1.000
_cell.length_c   1.000
_cell.angle_alpha   90.00
_cell.angle_beta   90.00
_cell.angle_gamma   90.00
#
_symmetry.space_group_name_H-M   'P 1'
#
loop_
_entity.id
_entity.type
_entity.pdbx_description
1 polymer ?
#
loop_
_entity_poly.entity_id
_entity_poly.type
_entity_poly.pdbx_seq_one_letter_code
_entity_poly.pdbx_strand_id
1 'polypeptide(L)'
;MEAFENGDLAIIRTIRLASPGALSNTAEQVTAWADAVRNYVRDQLCSQGIVARVEIETEAVRVLLAHIDQLESRFLPQPIDTAPVDGRWILAHAPDDEFLAAAPWVIATRCDDGWHDGDGYAVHPTLWAPLPNPQPKQSGWHPAEGTIRIAHATCRDDKGQIITGVDYSIGIVRGDGTCDDYRGADIAGTIEDARARAQQLANKLGLPIVEEPGPAPRLVHLPPHETPQ
;
A
#
# COMPACT_ATOMS: atom_id res chain seq x y z
N MET A 1 -47.25 48.26 29.89
CA MET A 1 -45.86 48.08 30.36
C MET A 1 -45.97 47.20 31.59
N GLU A 2 -46.14 45.90 31.34
CA GLU A 2 -46.25 44.86 32.36
C GLU A 2 -45.12 43.88 32.11
N ALA A 3 -44.50 43.46 33.21
CA ALA A 3 -43.34 42.60 33.27
C ALA A 3 -43.66 41.20 32.74
N PHE A 4 -42.81 40.70 31.83
CA PHE A 4 -42.68 39.27 31.58
C PHE A 4 -41.57 38.72 32.48
N GLU A 5 -41.92 38.53 33.75
CA GLU A 5 -41.23 37.63 34.67
C GLU A 5 -42.10 36.39 34.84
N ASN A 6 -41.84 35.35 34.05
CA ASN A 6 -41.87 33.96 34.49
C ASN A 6 -41.48 33.06 33.33
N GLY A 7 -40.62 32.10 33.66
CA GLY A 7 -39.91 31.28 32.71
C GLY A 7 -40.82 30.39 31.88
N ASP A 8 -40.42 30.20 30.63
CA ASP A 8 -40.80 29.03 29.86
C ASP A 8 -39.54 28.37 29.29
N LEU A 9 -39.48 27.07 29.56
CA LEU A 9 -38.42 26.12 29.28
C LEU A 9 -37.61 26.41 28.01
N ALA A 10 -36.28 26.51 28.18
CA ALA A 10 -35.38 26.08 27.13
C ALA A 10 -35.55 24.56 26.94
N ILE A 11 -36.46 24.15 26.05
CA ILE A 11 -36.53 22.76 25.61
C ILE A 11 -35.28 22.50 24.77
N ILE A 12 -34.23 21.97 25.39
CA ILE A 12 -33.09 21.41 24.67
C ILE A 12 -33.58 20.09 24.05
N ARG A 13 -34.08 20.15 22.82
CA ARG A 13 -34.31 18.94 22.01
C ARG A 13 -33.01 18.60 21.31
N THR A 14 -32.33 17.55 21.77
CA THR A 14 -31.24 16.92 21.01
C THR A 14 -31.85 16.28 19.75
N ILE A 15 -31.76 16.98 18.62
CA ILE A 15 -32.15 16.43 17.33
C ILE A 15 -30.98 15.54 16.86
N ARG A 16 -31.12 14.23 17.00
CA ARG A 16 -30.22 13.28 16.33
C ARG A 16 -30.60 13.25 14.86
N LEU A 17 -29.81 13.95 14.04
CA LEU A 17 -29.92 13.84 12.59
C LEU A 17 -29.45 12.44 12.20
N ALA A 18 -30.25 11.72 11.43
CA ALA A 18 -29.82 10.48 10.81
C ALA A 18 -28.59 10.79 9.93
N SER A 19 -27.57 9.93 10.02
CA SER A 19 -26.33 10.07 9.25
C SER A 19 -26.65 10.39 7.79
N PRO A 20 -26.04 11.42 7.18
CA PRO A 20 -26.32 11.76 5.81
C PRO A 20 -25.91 10.59 4.92
N GLY A 21 -26.90 9.88 4.38
CA GLY A 21 -26.67 8.95 3.29
C GLY A 21 -26.20 9.76 2.09
N ALA A 22 -24.93 9.61 1.74
CA ALA A 22 -24.31 10.10 0.51
C ALA A 22 -24.29 11.64 0.31
N LEU A 23 -23.76 12.40 1.28
CA LEU A 23 -23.22 13.73 0.99
C LEU A 23 -21.71 13.64 0.73
N SER A 24 -21.23 14.40 -0.25
CA SER A 24 -19.86 14.39 -0.80
C SER A 24 -18.77 14.85 0.17
N ASN A 25 -17.53 14.46 -0.13
CA ASN A 25 -16.41 14.26 0.80
C ASN A 25 -15.63 15.51 1.28
N THR A 26 -16.09 16.75 1.08
CA THR A 26 -15.27 17.94 1.47
C THR A 26 -15.73 18.58 2.78
N ALA A 27 -14.77 19.05 3.59
CA ALA A 27 -15.04 19.75 4.86
C ALA A 27 -15.93 21.00 4.68
N GLU A 28 -15.80 21.68 3.53
CA GLU A 28 -16.60 22.84 3.17
C GLU A 28 -18.08 22.48 2.94
N GLN A 29 -18.36 21.34 2.30
CA GLN A 29 -19.71 20.86 2.07
C GLN A 29 -20.38 20.37 3.35
N VAL A 30 -19.63 19.71 4.24
CA VAL A 30 -20.11 19.33 5.58
C VAL A 30 -20.48 20.57 6.41
N THR A 31 -19.65 21.61 6.36
CA THR A 31 -19.89 22.87 7.07
C THR A 31 -21.12 23.59 6.52
N ALA A 32 -21.23 23.70 5.20
CA ALA A 32 -22.38 24.30 4.53
C ALA A 32 -23.70 23.56 4.85
N TRP A 33 -23.67 22.23 4.88
CA TRP A 33 -24.82 21.42 5.27
C TRP A 33 -25.20 21.64 6.74
N ALA A 34 -24.22 21.63 7.66
CA ALA A 34 -24.48 21.86 9.08
C ALA A 34 -25.09 23.25 9.35
N ASP A 35 -24.62 24.27 8.64
CA ASP A 35 -25.18 25.62 8.70
C ASP A 35 -26.60 25.69 8.11
N ALA A 36 -26.85 25.02 6.99
CA ALA A 36 -28.17 24.92 6.38
C ALA A 36 -29.20 24.26 7.33
N VAL A 37 -28.83 23.14 7.97
CA VAL A 37 -29.69 22.47 8.95
C VAL A 37 -29.92 23.35 10.18
N ARG A 38 -28.87 24.03 10.68
CA ARG A 38 -29.00 24.96 11.81
C ARG A 38 -30.00 26.08 11.51
N ASN A 39 -29.91 26.67 10.32
CA ASN A 39 -30.81 27.75 9.90
C ASN A 39 -32.24 27.23 9.73
N TYR A 40 -32.42 26.07 9.07
CA TYR A 40 -33.74 25.46 8.91
C TYR A 40 -34.45 25.18 10.24
N VAL A 41 -33.74 24.57 11.21
CA VAL A 41 -34.31 24.29 12.54
C VAL A 41 -34.61 25.58 13.29
N ARG A 42 -33.74 26.59 13.21
CA ARG A 42 -33.99 27.91 13.81
C ARG A 42 -35.26 28.55 13.25
N ASP A 43 -35.43 28.55 11.93
CA ASP A 43 -36.58 29.18 11.27
C ASP A 43 -37.89 28.46 11.65
N GLN A 44 -37.87 27.12 11.73
CA GLN A 44 -39.03 26.34 12.19
C GLN A 44 -39.40 26.68 13.64
N LEU A 45 -38.43 26.78 14.54
CA LEU A 45 -38.70 27.10 15.96
C LEU A 45 -39.18 28.56 16.13
N CYS A 46 -38.58 29.51 15.40
CA CYS A 46 -39.03 30.90 15.38
C CYS A 46 -40.47 31.04 14.86
N SER A 47 -40.86 30.25 13.85
CA SER A 47 -42.24 30.26 13.32
C SER A 47 -43.29 29.80 14.33
N GLN A 48 -42.86 29.07 15.37
CA GLN A 48 -43.69 28.59 16.47
C GLN A 48 -43.62 29.50 17.71
N GLY A 49 -42.97 30.67 17.62
CA GLY A 49 -42.75 31.57 18.75
C GLY A 49 -41.72 31.08 19.76
N ILE A 50 -40.96 30.02 19.43
CA ILE A 50 -39.97 29.42 20.32
C ILE A 50 -38.61 30.06 20.04
N VAL A 51 -38.09 30.81 21.01
CA VAL A 51 -36.71 31.29 20.98
C VAL A 51 -35.80 30.19 21.49
N ALA A 52 -35.25 29.40 20.57
CA ALA A 52 -34.32 28.32 20.89
C ALA A 52 -32.91 28.65 20.41
N ARG A 53 -31.92 28.45 21.30
CA ARG A 53 -30.52 28.34 20.90
C ARG A 53 -30.27 26.89 20.47
N VAL A 54 -30.23 26.65 19.17
CA VAL A 54 -29.87 25.34 18.61
C VAL A 54 -28.36 25.16 18.73
N GLU A 55 -27.91 24.55 19.82
CA GLU A 55 -26.55 24.04 19.93
C GLU A 55 -26.53 22.65 19.28
N ILE A 56 -26.07 22.60 18.02
CA ILE A 56 -25.65 21.34 17.45
C ILE A 56 -24.42 20.95 18.25
N GLU A 57 -24.52 19.91 19.08
CA GLU A 57 -23.36 19.36 19.79
C GLU A 57 -22.29 19.08 18.76
N THR A 58 -21.31 19.97 18.79
CA THR A 58 -20.28 20.16 17.80
C THR A 58 -19.29 19.02 17.83
N GLU A 59 -19.46 18.07 18.75
CA GLU A 59 -18.60 16.92 18.94
C GLU A 59 -18.70 15.95 17.77
N ALA A 60 -19.88 15.67 17.22
CA ALA A 60 -19.99 14.80 16.04
C ALA A 60 -19.35 15.45 14.80
N VAL A 61 -19.53 16.76 14.62
CA VAL A 61 -18.90 17.53 13.53
C VAL A 61 -17.41 17.69 13.77
N ARG A 62 -16.95 17.92 15.01
CA ARG A 62 -15.52 17.96 15.37
C ARG A 62 -14.85 16.62 15.18
N VAL A 63 -15.50 15.52 15.56
CA VAL A 63 -14.99 14.17 15.35
C VAL A 63 -14.92 13.88 13.85
N LEU A 64 -15.94 14.26 13.08
CA LEU A 64 -15.91 14.09 11.62
C LEU A 64 -14.84 14.94 10.95
N LEU A 65 -14.71 16.22 11.32
CA LEU A 65 -13.68 17.14 10.80
C LEU A 65 -12.28 16.72 11.24
N ALA A 66 -12.08 16.33 12.50
CA ALA A 66 -10.81 15.78 12.98
C ALA A 66 -10.48 14.45 12.29
N HIS A 67 -11.48 13.66 11.92
CA HIS A 67 -11.29 12.45 11.13
C HIS A 67 -10.92 12.78 9.69
N ILE A 68 -11.55 13.79 9.08
CA ILE A 68 -11.19 14.30 7.74
C ILE A 68 -9.78 14.87 7.76
N ASP A 69 -9.40 15.70 8.74
CA ASP A 69 -8.04 16.22 8.91
C ASP A 69 -7.02 15.08 9.12
N GLN A 70 -7.38 14.05 9.88
CA GLN A 70 -6.55 12.84 10.02
C GLN A 70 -6.44 12.02 8.72
N LEU A 71 -7.47 12.02 7.88
CA LEU A 71 -7.42 11.37 6.58
C LEU A 71 -6.56 12.20 5.61
N GLU A 72 -6.81 13.50 5.49
CA GLU A 72 -6.06 14.42 4.62
C GLU A 72 -4.57 14.46 4.98
N SER A 73 -4.23 14.49 6.28
CA SER A 73 -2.83 14.45 6.72
C SER A 73 -2.12 13.12 6.40
N ARG A 74 -2.86 12.01 6.28
CA ARG A 74 -2.29 10.71 5.88
C ARG A 74 -2.05 10.59 4.39
N PHE A 75 -2.73 11.37 3.56
CA PHE A 75 -2.59 11.32 2.09
C PHE A 75 -1.69 12.42 1.53
N LEU A 76 -0.95 13.13 2.38
CA LEU A 76 0.01 14.12 1.91
C LEU A 76 1.11 13.43 1.09
N PRO A 77 1.33 13.87 -0.16
CA PRO A 77 2.45 13.41 -0.97
C PRO A 77 3.78 13.58 -0.24
N GLN A 78 4.56 12.52 -0.18
CA GLN A 78 5.89 12.48 0.42
C GLN A 78 6.94 12.22 -0.66
N PRO A 79 8.20 12.65 -0.46
CA PRO A 79 9.31 12.32 -1.34
C PRO A 79 9.44 10.80 -1.56
N ILE A 80 9.62 10.35 -2.79
CA ILE A 80 9.63 8.91 -3.13
C ILE A 80 10.72 8.10 -2.42
N ASP A 81 11.83 8.72 -2.03
CA ASP A 81 12.93 8.09 -1.28
C ASP A 81 12.55 7.73 0.17
N THR A 82 11.44 8.27 0.68
CA THR A 82 10.86 7.92 1.98
C THR A 82 9.79 6.82 1.91
N ALA A 83 9.48 6.33 0.70
CA ALA A 83 8.45 5.32 0.53
C ALA A 83 8.82 3.98 1.17
N PRO A 84 7.83 3.23 1.68
CA PRO A 84 8.08 1.93 2.27
C PRO A 84 8.62 0.94 1.23
N VAL A 85 9.61 0.14 1.64
CA VAL A 85 10.24 -0.89 0.80
C VAL A 85 9.80 -2.30 1.17
N ASP A 86 8.76 -2.47 1.97
CA ASP A 86 8.31 -3.75 2.54
C ASP A 86 7.21 -4.46 1.73
N GLY A 87 7.21 -4.28 0.40
CA GLY A 87 6.26 -4.94 -0.50
C GLY A 87 4.84 -4.41 -0.44
N ARG A 88 4.63 -3.32 0.30
CA ARG A 88 3.38 -2.58 0.24
C ARG A 88 3.24 -1.88 -1.10
N TRP A 89 1.98 -1.73 -1.50
CA TRP A 89 1.59 -0.89 -2.61
C TRP A 89 1.45 0.55 -2.14
N ILE A 90 1.90 1.49 -2.96
CA ILE A 90 1.79 2.93 -2.76
C ILE A 90 1.01 3.56 -3.91
N LEU A 91 0.48 4.75 -3.68
CA LEU A 91 0.07 5.64 -4.76
C LEU A 91 1.29 6.48 -5.15
N ALA A 92 1.85 6.24 -6.32
CA ALA A 92 3.09 6.81 -6.80
C ALA A 92 2.82 7.89 -7.85
N HIS A 93 3.43 9.06 -7.71
CA HIS A 93 3.27 10.17 -8.65
C HIS A 93 4.38 10.15 -9.71
N ALA A 94 4.04 9.74 -10.94
CA ALA A 94 4.93 9.63 -12.09
C ALA A 94 4.47 10.58 -13.21
N PRO A 95 4.83 11.88 -13.15
CA PRO A 95 4.35 12.88 -14.10
C PRO A 95 4.99 12.78 -15.50
N ASP A 96 6.16 12.16 -15.60
CA ASP A 96 6.94 12.05 -16.84
C ASP A 96 6.59 10.79 -17.65
N ASP A 97 5.64 9.99 -17.17
CA ASP A 97 5.19 8.79 -17.87
C ASP A 97 4.12 9.16 -18.91
N GLU A 98 4.49 9.09 -20.18
CA GLU A 98 3.64 9.52 -21.31
C GLU A 98 2.30 8.77 -21.36
N PHE A 99 2.25 7.53 -20.84
CA PHE A 99 1.02 6.74 -20.78
C PHE A 99 0.05 7.23 -19.70
N LEU A 100 0.54 8.05 -18.76
CA LEU A 100 -0.17 8.51 -17.56
C LEU A 100 -0.45 10.02 -17.56
N ALA A 101 -0.21 10.72 -18.67
CA ALA A 101 -0.27 12.18 -18.75
C ALA A 101 -1.60 12.82 -18.25
N ALA A 102 -2.72 12.08 -18.27
CA ALA A 102 -4.00 12.55 -17.75
C ALA A 102 -4.22 12.24 -16.25
N ALA A 103 -3.48 11.30 -15.68
CA ALA A 103 -3.59 10.82 -14.31
C ALA A 103 -2.22 10.35 -13.81
N PRO A 104 -1.35 11.26 -13.30
CA PRO A 104 0.04 10.94 -12.98
C PRO A 104 0.20 10.10 -11.72
N TRP A 105 -0.89 9.59 -11.14
CA TRP A 105 -0.88 8.79 -9.92
C TRP A 105 -1.23 7.34 -10.24
N VAL A 106 -0.31 6.43 -9.94
CA VAL A 106 -0.48 4.99 -10.18
C VAL A 106 -0.22 4.17 -8.95
N ILE A 107 -0.81 2.98 -8.92
CA ILE A 107 -0.48 2.00 -7.89
C ILE A 107 0.88 1.39 -8.24
N ALA A 108 1.84 1.46 -7.34
CA ALA A 108 3.17 0.90 -7.56
C ALA A 108 3.72 0.18 -6.33
N THR A 109 4.65 -0.74 -6.54
CA THR A 109 5.41 -1.43 -5.50
C THR A 109 6.90 -1.40 -5.83
N ARG A 110 7.75 -1.54 -4.82
CA ARG A 110 9.20 -1.51 -4.98
C ARG A 110 9.72 -2.89 -5.40
N CYS A 111 10.50 -2.93 -6.48
CA CYS A 111 11.25 -4.10 -6.96
C CYS A 111 12.77 -3.86 -6.83
N ASP A 112 13.58 -4.83 -7.25
CA ASP A 112 15.06 -4.74 -7.24
C ASP A 112 15.63 -3.58 -8.06
N ASP A 113 15.00 -3.29 -9.19
CA ASP A 113 15.45 -2.35 -10.22
C ASP A 113 14.66 -1.04 -10.22
N GLY A 114 13.72 -0.86 -9.31
CA GLY A 114 12.96 0.39 -9.21
C GLY A 114 11.55 0.19 -8.70
N TRP A 115 10.62 0.99 -9.21
CA TRP A 115 9.20 0.90 -8.92
C TRP A 115 8.48 0.29 -10.11
N HIS A 116 7.53 -0.59 -9.84
CA HIS A 116 6.70 -1.20 -10.89
C HIS A 116 5.23 -1.06 -10.54
N ASP A 117 4.39 -0.93 -11.56
CA ASP A 117 2.93 -0.88 -11.42
C ASP A 117 2.32 -2.29 -11.21
N GLY A 118 0.99 -2.35 -11.22
CA GLY A 118 0.23 -3.59 -11.07
C GLY A 118 0.43 -4.61 -12.20
N ASP A 119 0.82 -4.13 -13.39
CA ASP A 119 1.01 -4.95 -14.58
C ASP A 119 2.49 -5.33 -14.79
N GLY A 120 3.37 -4.86 -13.89
CA GLY A 120 4.81 -5.14 -13.93
C GLY A 120 5.57 -4.21 -14.88
N TYR A 121 5.01 -3.05 -15.25
CA TYR A 121 5.74 -2.02 -15.99
C TYR A 121 6.51 -1.12 -15.03
N ALA A 122 7.74 -0.77 -15.43
CA ALA A 122 8.58 0.14 -14.67
C ALA A 122 7.97 1.54 -14.64
N VAL A 123 7.97 2.16 -13.46
CA VAL A 123 7.50 3.54 -13.24
C VAL A 123 8.59 4.36 -12.54
N HIS A 124 8.63 5.65 -12.83
CA HIS A 124 9.64 6.58 -12.29
C HIS A 124 9.01 7.65 -11.40
N PRO A 125 8.46 7.28 -10.23
CA PRO A 125 7.76 8.22 -9.40
C PRO A 125 8.69 9.21 -8.70
N THR A 126 8.18 10.40 -8.45
CA THR A 126 8.84 11.50 -7.72
C THR A 126 8.27 11.69 -6.31
N LEU A 127 7.00 11.35 -6.13
CA LEU A 127 6.30 11.41 -4.85
C LEU A 127 5.52 10.11 -4.61
N TRP A 128 5.14 9.88 -3.36
CA TRP A 128 4.23 8.80 -2.99
C TRP A 128 3.21 9.23 -1.93
N ALA A 129 2.10 8.51 -1.85
CA ALA A 129 1.12 8.58 -0.77
C ALA A 129 0.67 7.15 -0.42
N PRO A 130 0.21 6.89 0.83
CA PRO A 130 -0.36 5.59 1.16
C PRO A 130 -1.66 5.36 0.40
N LEU A 131 -1.92 4.11 0.03
CA LEU A 131 -3.20 3.75 -0.58
C LEU A 131 -4.34 3.80 0.43
N PRO A 132 -5.54 4.24 0.03
CA PRO A 132 -6.73 4.14 0.86
C PRO A 132 -7.10 2.67 1.10
N ASN A 133 -7.79 2.39 2.20
CA ASN A 133 -8.33 1.07 2.46
C ASN A 133 -9.59 0.81 1.60
N PRO A 134 -9.81 -0.43 1.12
CA PRO A 134 -8.95 -1.60 1.27
C PRO A 134 -7.73 -1.55 0.34
N GLN A 135 -6.56 -1.93 0.86
CA GLN A 135 -5.34 -2.04 0.06
C GLN A 135 -5.29 -3.39 -0.67
N PRO A 136 -4.66 -3.46 -1.86
CA PRO A 136 -4.36 -4.73 -2.50
C PRO A 136 -3.50 -5.63 -1.60
N LYS A 137 -3.54 -6.94 -1.85
CA LYS A 137 -2.60 -7.87 -1.23
C LYS A 137 -1.18 -7.38 -1.52
N GLN A 138 -0.32 -7.36 -0.50
CA GLN A 138 1.10 -7.02 -0.67
C GLN A 138 1.70 -7.83 -1.82
N SER A 139 2.57 -7.18 -2.60
CA SER A 139 3.24 -7.81 -3.73
C SER A 139 4.12 -8.99 -3.30
N GLY A 140 4.54 -8.99 -2.03
CA GLY A 140 5.53 -9.94 -1.52
C GLY A 140 6.94 -9.61 -1.98
N TRP A 141 7.15 -8.46 -2.62
CA TRP A 141 8.48 -7.93 -2.89
C TRP A 141 9.08 -7.34 -1.62
N HIS A 142 10.34 -7.61 -1.39
CA HIS A 142 11.11 -7.00 -0.30
C HIS A 142 12.55 -6.88 -0.80
N PRO A 143 13.32 -5.87 -0.38
CA PRO A 143 14.75 -5.77 -0.63
C PRO A 143 15.42 -7.11 -0.37
N ALA A 144 16.32 -7.48 -1.27
CA ALA A 144 17.05 -8.72 -1.12
C ALA A 144 17.89 -8.64 0.16
N GLU A 145 17.84 -9.69 0.97
CA GLU A 145 18.58 -9.79 2.22
C GLU A 145 19.26 -11.16 2.36
N GLY A 146 20.28 -11.22 3.22
CA GLY A 146 21.02 -12.45 3.48
C GLY A 146 22.18 -12.67 2.52
N THR A 147 22.27 -13.86 1.93
CA THR A 147 23.43 -14.28 1.13
C THR A 147 23.00 -14.97 -0.16
N ILE A 148 23.74 -14.76 -1.25
CA ILE A 148 23.61 -15.57 -2.45
C ILE A 148 24.32 -16.89 -2.21
N ARG A 149 23.56 -17.97 -2.23
CA ARG A 149 24.06 -19.33 -2.02
C ARG A 149 24.26 -20.03 -3.35
N ILE A 150 25.44 -20.63 -3.53
CA ILE A 150 25.71 -21.64 -4.55
C ILE A 150 25.68 -23.01 -3.87
N ALA A 151 24.80 -23.89 -4.31
CA ALA A 151 24.67 -25.24 -3.77
C ALA A 151 24.56 -26.28 -4.88
N HIS A 152 24.99 -27.51 -4.62
CA HIS A 152 24.73 -28.61 -5.54
C HIS A 152 23.23 -28.90 -5.63
N ALA A 153 22.73 -28.99 -6.85
CA ALA A 153 21.31 -29.18 -7.13
C ALA A 153 21.07 -30.44 -7.95
N THR A 154 19.87 -31.00 -7.77
CA THR A 154 19.28 -31.93 -8.74
C THR A 154 17.88 -31.42 -9.04
N CYS A 155 17.66 -31.04 -10.30
CA CYS A 155 16.37 -30.57 -10.76
C CYS A 155 15.54 -31.72 -11.34
N ARG A 156 14.22 -31.64 -11.15
CA ARG A 156 13.26 -32.55 -11.77
C ARG A 156 12.25 -31.77 -12.60
N ASP A 157 11.82 -32.36 -13.71
CA ASP A 157 10.73 -31.84 -14.53
C ASP A 157 9.35 -32.12 -13.88
N ASP A 158 8.28 -31.70 -14.56
CA ASP A 158 6.88 -31.90 -14.16
C ASP A 158 6.48 -33.39 -14.06
N LYS A 159 7.24 -34.29 -14.71
CA LYS A 159 7.07 -35.74 -14.66
C LYS A 159 7.94 -36.41 -13.61
N GLY A 160 8.70 -35.62 -12.84
CA GLY A 160 9.61 -36.11 -11.81
C GLY A 160 10.91 -36.71 -12.37
N GLN A 161 11.21 -36.54 -13.65
CA GLN A 161 12.46 -36.99 -14.28
C GLN A 161 13.58 -36.01 -13.97
N ILE A 162 14.79 -36.52 -13.72
CA ILE A 162 15.96 -35.69 -13.45
C ILE A 162 16.36 -34.96 -14.73
N ILE A 163 16.48 -33.64 -14.65
CA ILE A 163 17.00 -32.79 -15.72
C ILE A 163 18.53 -32.86 -15.65
N THR A 164 19.17 -33.39 -16.70
CA THR A 164 20.64 -33.47 -16.79
C THR A 164 21.24 -32.12 -17.18
N GLY A 165 22.49 -31.88 -16.78
CA GLY A 165 23.20 -30.61 -17.07
C GLY A 165 22.87 -29.47 -16.10
N VAL A 166 22.21 -29.78 -14.97
CA VAL A 166 21.97 -28.86 -13.87
C VAL A 166 22.61 -29.44 -12.61
N ASP A 167 23.78 -28.93 -12.27
CA ASP A 167 24.59 -29.43 -11.17
C ASP A 167 24.61 -28.47 -9.96
N TYR A 168 24.27 -27.20 -10.21
CA TYR A 168 24.30 -26.14 -9.21
C TYR A 168 23.03 -25.27 -9.28
N SER A 169 22.53 -24.87 -8.11
CA SER A 169 21.55 -23.81 -7.96
C SER A 169 22.18 -22.57 -7.33
N ILE A 170 21.76 -21.41 -7.82
CA ILE A 170 22.12 -20.10 -7.30
C ILE A 170 20.82 -19.46 -6.79
N GLY A 171 20.75 -19.16 -5.50
CA GLY A 171 19.55 -18.55 -4.92
C GLY A 171 19.88 -17.70 -3.71
N ILE A 172 18.97 -16.84 -3.29
CA ILE A 172 19.16 -16.00 -2.11
C ILE A 172 18.61 -16.73 -0.90
N VAL A 173 19.40 -16.78 0.17
CA VAL A 173 19.03 -17.35 1.46
C VAL A 173 19.00 -16.23 2.47
N ARG A 174 17.84 -16.03 3.10
CA ARG A 174 17.61 -15.01 4.12
C ARG A 174 18.32 -15.38 5.43
N GLY A 175 18.40 -14.43 6.35
CA GLY A 175 19.05 -14.63 7.66
C GLY A 175 18.42 -15.73 8.52
N ASP A 176 17.15 -16.08 8.26
CA ASP A 176 16.42 -17.17 8.91
C ASP A 176 16.64 -18.55 8.23
N GLY A 177 17.42 -18.60 7.15
CA GLY A 177 17.71 -19.80 6.38
C GLY A 177 16.68 -20.14 5.30
N THR A 178 15.59 -19.38 5.17
CA THR A 178 14.59 -19.56 4.11
C THR A 178 15.13 -19.08 2.76
N CYS A 179 14.64 -19.70 1.68
CA CYS A 179 14.96 -19.26 0.33
C CYS A 179 14.05 -18.09 -0.06
N ASP A 180 14.61 -17.14 -0.81
CA ASP A 180 13.84 -16.07 -1.41
C ASP A 180 13.15 -16.54 -2.69
N ASP A 181 12.02 -17.21 -2.53
CA ASP A 181 11.28 -17.83 -3.64
C ASP A 181 10.81 -16.81 -4.69
N TYR A 182 10.69 -15.53 -4.32
CA TYR A 182 10.18 -14.49 -5.21
C TYR A 182 11.09 -14.25 -6.42
N ARG A 183 12.41 -14.25 -6.19
CA ARG A 183 13.41 -13.98 -7.25
C ARG A 183 13.76 -15.24 -8.06
N GLY A 184 13.27 -16.40 -7.64
CA GLY A 184 13.62 -17.69 -8.20
C GLY A 184 15.07 -18.08 -7.95
N ALA A 185 15.37 -19.38 -8.10
CA ALA A 185 16.73 -19.86 -8.17
C ALA A 185 17.17 -19.92 -9.64
N ASP A 186 18.38 -19.44 -9.92
CA ASP A 186 19.07 -19.69 -11.17
C ASP A 186 19.78 -21.05 -11.11
N ILE A 187 20.11 -21.62 -12.25
CA ILE A 187 20.69 -22.96 -12.38
C ILE A 187 21.88 -22.96 -13.35
N ALA A 188 22.92 -23.71 -13.01
CA ALA A 188 24.13 -23.83 -13.80
C ALA A 188 24.61 -25.28 -13.90
N GLY A 189 25.23 -25.62 -15.02
CA GLY A 189 25.81 -26.94 -15.27
C GLY A 189 27.23 -27.12 -14.74
N THR A 190 27.92 -26.02 -14.40
CA THR A 190 29.28 -26.07 -13.84
C THR A 190 29.43 -25.07 -12.69
N ILE A 191 30.44 -25.28 -11.84
CA ILE A 191 30.71 -24.38 -10.72
C ILE A 191 31.23 -23.02 -11.21
N GLU A 192 31.98 -22.98 -12.31
CA GLU A 192 32.47 -21.74 -12.91
C GLU A 192 31.33 -20.87 -13.43
N ASP A 193 30.34 -21.48 -14.11
CA ASP A 193 29.14 -20.78 -14.57
C ASP A 193 28.30 -20.31 -13.37
N ALA A 194 28.13 -21.17 -12.35
CA ALA A 194 27.42 -20.80 -11.13
C ALA A 194 28.04 -19.58 -10.42
N ARG A 195 29.38 -19.55 -10.30
CA ARG A 195 30.11 -18.42 -9.73
C ARG A 195 29.94 -17.15 -10.55
N ALA A 196 30.01 -17.24 -11.88
CA ALA A 196 29.83 -16.09 -12.76
C ALA A 196 28.43 -15.47 -12.60
N ARG A 197 27.39 -16.29 -12.59
CA ARG A 197 26.00 -15.84 -12.39
C ARG A 197 25.76 -15.32 -10.98
N ALA A 198 26.27 -16.00 -9.96
CA ALA A 198 26.21 -15.52 -8.57
C ALA A 198 26.91 -14.16 -8.42
N GLN A 199 28.04 -13.93 -9.09
CA GLN A 199 28.72 -12.64 -9.09
C GLN A 199 27.92 -11.53 -9.78
N GLN A 200 27.25 -11.83 -10.90
CA GLN A 200 26.34 -10.88 -11.55
C GLN A 200 25.19 -10.50 -10.61
N LEU A 201 24.58 -11.49 -9.95
CA LEU A 201 23.51 -11.27 -8.98
C LEU A 201 24.01 -10.49 -7.74
N ALA A 202 25.20 -10.81 -7.24
CA ALA A 202 25.84 -10.11 -6.13
C ALA A 202 26.10 -8.64 -6.46
N ASN A 203 26.59 -8.35 -7.66
CA ASN A 203 26.80 -6.98 -8.12
C ASN A 203 25.48 -6.20 -8.25
N LYS A 204 24.40 -6.87 -8.67
CA LYS A 204 23.07 -6.26 -8.80
C LYS A 204 22.48 -5.92 -7.42
N LEU A 205 22.60 -6.83 -6.45
CA LEU A 205 21.88 -6.75 -5.17
C LEU A 205 22.74 -6.27 -4.00
N GLY A 206 24.06 -6.22 -4.16
CA GLY A 206 24.98 -5.89 -3.07
C GLY A 206 25.07 -6.99 -1.99
N LEU A 207 24.73 -8.24 -2.32
CA LEU A 207 24.74 -9.36 -1.38
C LEU A 207 26.04 -10.17 -1.44
N PRO A 208 26.54 -10.70 -0.30
CA PRO A 208 27.68 -11.59 -0.28
C PRO A 208 27.34 -12.97 -0.88
N ILE A 209 28.36 -13.65 -1.42
CA ILE A 209 28.25 -15.01 -1.97
C ILE A 209 28.77 -16.02 -0.95
N VAL A 210 28.04 -17.10 -0.76
CA VAL A 210 28.43 -18.26 0.06
C VAL A 210 28.33 -19.52 -0.79
N GLU A 211 29.45 -20.25 -0.89
CA GLU A 211 29.50 -21.57 -1.52
C GLU A 211 29.32 -22.65 -0.45
N GLU A 212 28.31 -23.52 -0.58
CA GLU A 212 28.17 -24.66 0.31
C GLU A 212 29.20 -25.75 -0.08
N PRO A 213 30.04 -26.24 0.86
CA PRO A 213 30.97 -27.32 0.57
C PRO A 213 30.17 -28.61 0.27
N GLY A 214 30.29 -29.15 -0.95
CA GLY A 214 29.60 -30.37 -1.39
C GLY A 214 30.01 -31.61 -0.56
N PRO A 215 29.09 -32.58 -0.33
CA PRO A 215 28.72 -33.51 -1.41
C PRO A 215 27.25 -34.03 -1.42
N ALA A 216 26.29 -33.42 -0.73
CA ALA A 216 24.89 -33.89 -0.77
C ALA A 216 24.04 -32.98 -1.70
N PRO A 217 23.61 -33.45 -2.89
CA PRO A 217 22.75 -32.67 -3.76
C PRO A 217 21.41 -32.39 -3.06
N ARG A 218 20.97 -31.14 -3.06
CA ARG A 218 19.61 -30.78 -2.63
C ARG A 218 18.67 -30.90 -3.81
N LEU A 219 17.50 -31.49 -3.57
CA LEU A 219 16.43 -31.51 -4.57
C LEU A 219 15.86 -30.09 -4.68
N VAL A 220 15.96 -29.51 -5.87
CA VAL A 220 15.32 -28.22 -6.18
C VAL A 220 14.13 -28.51 -7.07
N HIS A 221 12.93 -28.22 -6.58
CA HIS A 221 11.74 -28.20 -7.42
C HIS A 221 11.76 -26.90 -8.22
N LEU A 222 11.83 -27.02 -9.55
CA LEU A 222 11.63 -25.87 -10.41
C LEU A 222 10.16 -25.45 -10.30
N PRO A 223 9.85 -24.16 -10.11
CA PRO A 223 8.48 -23.70 -10.24
C PRO A 223 7.97 -24.07 -11.64
N PRO A 224 6.67 -24.37 -11.81
CA PRO A 224 6.10 -24.57 -13.13
C PRO A 224 6.42 -23.35 -13.99
N HIS A 225 6.93 -23.57 -15.20
CA HIS A 225 7.07 -22.49 -16.18
C HIS A 225 5.67 -21.93 -16.45
N GLU A 226 5.33 -20.81 -15.81
CA GLU A 226 4.19 -20.02 -16.22
C GLU A 226 4.54 -19.44 -17.58
N THR A 227 3.95 -20.01 -18.64
CA THR A 227 4.02 -19.43 -19.98
C THR A 227 3.42 -18.04 -19.89
N PRO A 228 4.13 -16.96 -20.30
CA PRO A 228 3.54 -15.64 -20.35
C PRO A 228 2.27 -15.69 -21.19
N GLN A 229 1.14 -15.25 -20.61
CA GLN A 229 -0.12 -15.09 -21.34
C GLN A 229 -0.08 -13.81 -22.21
#